data_AF-A0A0C2I568-F1
#
_entry.id   AF-A0A0C2I568-F1
#
_cell.length_a   1.000
_cell.length_b   1.000
_cell.length_c   1.000
_cell.angle_alpha   90.00
_cell.angle_beta   90.00
_cell.angle_gamma   90.00
#
_symmetry.space_group_name_H-M   'P 1'
#
loop_
_entity.id
_entity.type
_entity.pdbx_description
1 polymer ?
#
loop_
_entity_poly.entity_id
_entity_poly.type
_entity_poly.pdbx_seq_one_letter_code
_entity_poly.pdbx_strand_id
1 'polypeptide(L)'
;MMEILLISILVIISQQDEFDKLNSDLKWKDYKLTYSLTFKEEEEQFRKDIFIKNSKFIEEYNAKNSQLKLKMNQFGHLRKDEVLMNNVLKRRKITESHHQETVGDFPVHESIDWRAFGVVSPVKNQRHCGSCYAFSSVLVF
;
A
#
# COMPACT_ATOMS: atom_id res chain seq x y z
N MET A 1 0.08 7.43 -50.30
CA MET A 1 -1.08 7.31 -49.38
C MET A 1 -0.74 6.45 -48.16
N MET A 2 -0.19 5.24 -48.33
CA MET A 2 0.20 4.35 -47.22
C MET A 2 1.35 4.88 -46.35
N GLU A 3 2.36 5.53 -46.94
CA GLU A 3 3.49 6.12 -46.20
C GLU A 3 3.08 7.29 -45.30
N ILE A 4 2.16 8.16 -45.77
CA ILE A 4 1.63 9.28 -44.98
C ILE A 4 0.85 8.76 -43.78
N LEU A 5 0.07 7.69 -43.95
CA LEU A 5 -0.64 7.03 -42.85
C LEU A 5 0.33 6.44 -41.82
N LEU A 6 1.39 5.76 -42.26
CA LEU A 6 2.41 5.23 -41.36
C LEU A 6 3.11 6.32 -40.55
N ILE A 7 3.50 7.42 -41.18
CA ILE A 7 4.12 8.57 -40.49
C ILE A 7 3.14 9.16 -39.47
N SER A 8 1.85 9.33 -39.83
CA SER A 8 0.85 9.86 -38.90
C SER A 8 0.64 8.98 -37.67
N ILE A 9 0.66 7.65 -37.85
CA ILE A 9 0.53 6.69 -36.74
C ILE A 9 1.77 6.76 -35.82
N LEU A 10 2.97 6.81 -36.39
CA LEU A 10 4.21 6.94 -35.61
C LEU A 10 4.24 8.23 -34.79
N VAL A 11 3.79 9.35 -35.36
CA VAL A 11 3.68 10.62 -34.64
C VAL A 11 2.70 10.50 -33.47
N ILE A 12 1.53 9.91 -33.68
CA ILE A 12 0.52 9.73 -32.61
C ILE A 12 1.08 8.85 -31.48
N ILE A 13 1.74 7.73 -31.81
CA ILE A 13 2.36 6.85 -30.80
C ILE A 13 3.41 7.61 -29.98
N SER A 14 4.28 8.38 -30.66
CA SER A 14 5.34 9.14 -29.97
C SER A 14 4.77 10.21 -29.02
N GLN A 15 3.68 10.86 -29.40
CA GLN A 15 3.00 11.86 -28.56
C GLN A 15 2.33 11.21 -27.35
N GLN A 16 1.72 10.03 -27.55
CA GLN A 16 1.11 9.27 -26.47
C GLN A 16 2.14 8.82 -25.43
N ASP A 17 3.28 8.30 -25.88
CA ASP A 17 4.37 7.88 -24.99
C ASP A 17 4.92 9.05 -24.15
N GLU A 18 5.08 10.23 -24.75
CA GLU A 18 5.53 11.43 -24.03
C GLU A 18 4.48 11.91 -23.02
N PHE A 19 3.20 11.87 -23.39
CA PHE A 19 2.10 12.20 -22.49
C PHE A 19 2.03 11.25 -21.29
N ASP A 20 2.14 9.94 -21.52
CA ASP A 20 2.10 8.94 -20.46
C ASP A 20 3.29 9.07 -19.52
N LYS A 21 4.48 9.36 -20.06
CA LYS A 21 5.66 9.68 -19.27
C LYS A 21 5.44 10.93 -18.41
N LEU A 22 4.94 12.03 -18.98
CA LEU A 22 4.67 13.26 -18.23
C LEU A 22 3.64 13.02 -17.11
N ASN A 23 2.57 12.30 -17.39
CA ASN A 23 1.54 11.96 -16.41
C ASN A 23 2.11 11.11 -15.26
N SER A 24 2.94 10.12 -15.59
CA SER A 24 3.65 9.31 -14.59
C SER A 24 4.57 10.16 -13.71
N ASP A 25 5.29 11.12 -14.31
CA ASP A 25 6.21 12.01 -13.59
C ASP A 25 5.47 12.94 -12.63
N LEU A 26 4.32 13.47 -13.05
CA LEU A 26 3.44 14.27 -12.21
C LEU A 26 2.88 13.47 -11.04
N LYS A 27 2.37 12.25 -11.30
CA LYS A 27 1.88 11.35 -10.24
C LYS A 27 2.98 10.99 -9.25
N TRP A 28 4.19 10.73 -9.73
CA TRP A 28 5.34 10.44 -8.86
C TRP A 28 5.72 11.64 -7.99
N LYS A 29 5.75 12.85 -8.57
CA LYS A 29 6.03 14.09 -7.83
C LYS A 29 4.98 14.33 -6.73
N ASP A 30 3.70 14.21 -7.06
CA ASP A 30 2.61 14.37 -6.10
C ASP A 30 2.66 13.33 -4.97
N TYR A 31 2.97 12.08 -5.32
CA TYR A 31 3.19 11.01 -4.36
C TYR A 31 4.33 11.32 -3.39
N LYS A 32 5.48 11.77 -3.88
CA LYS A 32 6.61 12.15 -3.02
C LYS A 32 6.27 13.31 -2.10
N LEU A 33 5.53 14.31 -2.59
CA LEU A 33 5.07 15.43 -1.78
C LEU A 33 4.10 14.98 -0.68
N THR A 34 3.14 14.13 -1.02
CA THR A 34 2.12 13.61 -0.10
C THR A 34 2.74 12.85 1.08
N TYR A 35 3.82 12.11 0.84
CA TYR A 35 4.49 11.28 1.85
C TYR A 35 5.84 11.82 2.32
N SER A 36 6.18 13.06 1.95
CA SER A 36 7.45 13.71 2.30
C SER A 36 8.68 12.85 1.98
N LEU A 37 8.72 12.27 0.78
CA LEU A 37 9.77 11.36 0.35
C LEU A 37 10.88 12.10 -0.41
N THR A 38 12.12 11.77 -0.05
CA THR A 38 13.33 12.25 -0.72
C THR A 38 14.25 11.06 -0.96
N PHE A 39 14.76 10.93 -2.19
CA PHE A 39 15.70 9.89 -2.58
C PHE A 39 16.96 10.52 -3.15
N LYS A 40 18.06 9.76 -3.14
CA LYS A 40 19.27 10.14 -3.87
C LYS A 40 19.04 9.96 -5.37
N GLU A 41 19.78 10.69 -6.19
CA GLU A 41 19.69 10.61 -7.67
C GLU A 41 19.87 9.17 -8.18
N GLU A 42 20.79 8.42 -7.58
CA GLU A 42 21.07 7.02 -7.90
C GLU A 42 19.89 6.05 -7.60
N GLU A 43 18.98 6.44 -6.70
CA GLU A 43 17.85 5.61 -6.24
C GLU A 43 16.51 6.07 -6.84
N GLU A 44 16.43 7.33 -7.28
CA GLU A 44 15.21 8.01 -7.71
C GLU A 44 14.45 7.23 -8.81
N GLN A 45 15.14 6.84 -9.87
CA GLN A 45 14.53 6.11 -10.98
C GLN A 45 14.05 4.72 -10.54
N PHE A 46 14.84 4.03 -9.71
CA PHE A 46 14.48 2.71 -9.18
C PHE A 46 13.20 2.74 -8.34
N ARG A 47 13.06 3.74 -7.47
CA ARG A 47 11.87 3.93 -6.62
C ARG A 47 10.64 4.29 -7.43
N LYS A 48 10.82 5.13 -8.45
CA LYS A 48 9.76 5.48 -9.40
C LYS A 48 9.27 4.27 -10.20
N ASP A 49 10.16 3.40 -10.66
CA ASP A 49 9.79 2.18 -11.38
C ASP A 49 8.94 1.24 -10.51
N ILE A 50 9.27 1.12 -9.22
CA ILE A 50 8.46 0.34 -8.25
C ILE A 50 7.09 0.99 -8.06
N PHE A 51 7.04 2.31 -7.90
CA PHE A 51 5.79 3.05 -7.78
C PHE A 51 4.87 2.86 -8.98
N ILE A 52 5.40 2.94 -10.20
CA ILE A 52 4.63 2.72 -11.44
C ILE A 52 4.06 1.29 -11.46
N LYS A 53 4.88 0.29 -11.14
CA LYS A 53 4.44 -1.12 -11.05
C LYS A 53 3.32 -1.30 -10.03
N ASN A 54 3.46 -0.70 -8.85
CA ASN A 54 2.43 -0.77 -7.80
C ASN A 54 1.15 -0.01 -8.18
N SER A 55 1.26 1.13 -8.88
CA SER A 55 0.09 1.86 -9.40
C SER A 55 -0.71 1.02 -10.39
N LYS A 56 -0.01 0.39 -11.34
CA LYS A 56 -0.63 -0.52 -12.32
C LYS A 56 -1.32 -1.71 -11.62
N PHE A 57 -0.67 -2.31 -10.63
CA PHE A 57 -1.25 -3.38 -9.83
C PHE A 57 -2.56 -2.95 -9.13
N ILE A 58 -2.59 -1.74 -8.57
CA ILE A 58 -3.79 -1.17 -7.93
C ILE A 58 -4.93 -1.00 -8.94
N GLU A 59 -4.64 -0.42 -10.11
CA GLU A 59 -5.62 -0.20 -11.18
C GLU A 59 -6.21 -1.53 -11.67
N GLU A 60 -5.35 -2.51 -11.99
CA GLU A 60 -5.77 -3.85 -12.44
C GLU A 60 -6.58 -4.61 -11.39
N TYR A 61 -6.21 -4.51 -10.11
CA TYR A 61 -6.96 -5.15 -9.03
C TYR A 61 -8.33 -4.51 -8.86
N ASN A 62 -8.40 -3.18 -8.87
CA ASN A 62 -9.65 -2.44 -8.66
C ASN A 62 -10.65 -2.63 -9.81
N ALA A 63 -10.16 -2.84 -11.03
CA ALA A 63 -10.95 -3.12 -12.23
C ALA A 63 -11.72 -4.45 -12.15
N LYS A 64 -11.26 -5.42 -11.35
CA LYS A 64 -11.91 -6.74 -11.19
C LYS A 64 -13.20 -6.70 -10.35
N ASN A 65 -13.73 -5.52 -10.04
CA ASN A 65 -14.89 -5.29 -9.20
C ASN A 65 -14.90 -6.06 -7.86
N SER A 66 -13.73 -6.15 -7.21
CA SER A 66 -13.61 -6.69 -5.86
C SER A 66 -14.31 -5.77 -4.84
N GLN A 67 -14.88 -6.37 -3.77
CA GLN A 67 -15.38 -5.66 -2.60
C GLN A 67 -14.26 -4.90 -1.86
N LEU A 68 -13.02 -5.40 -1.98
CA LEU A 68 -11.83 -4.69 -1.53
C LEU A 68 -11.34 -3.76 -2.64
N LYS A 69 -11.05 -2.50 -2.29
CA LYS A 69 -10.34 -1.57 -3.17
C LYS A 69 -8.97 -1.25 -2.62
N LEU A 70 -7.97 -1.26 -3.49
CA LEU A 70 -6.62 -0.84 -3.18
C LEU A 70 -6.45 0.65 -3.48
N LYS A 71 -5.59 1.31 -2.71
CA LYS A 71 -5.20 2.70 -2.92
C LYS A 71 -3.71 2.82 -2.72
N MET A 72 -3.07 3.69 -3.50
CA MET A 72 -1.67 4.04 -3.31
C MET A 72 -1.48 4.64 -1.90
N ASN A 73 -0.50 4.13 -1.16
CA ASN A 73 -0.21 4.55 0.22
C ASN A 73 1.29 4.78 0.43
N GLN A 74 1.73 5.05 1.68
CA GLN A 74 3.13 5.37 1.97
C GLN A 74 4.15 4.27 1.56
N PHE A 75 3.70 3.06 1.23
CA PHE A 75 4.56 1.94 0.80
C PHE A 75 4.65 1.79 -0.72
N GLY A 76 4.03 2.69 -1.50
CA GLY A 76 4.00 2.64 -2.97
C GLY A 76 5.36 2.53 -3.66
N HIS A 77 6.42 3.08 -3.08
CA HIS A 77 7.80 3.05 -3.62
C HIS A 77 8.62 1.82 -3.16
N LEU A 78 8.02 0.92 -2.40
CA LEU A 78 8.69 -0.25 -1.83
C LEU A 78 8.26 -1.53 -2.51
N ARG A 79 9.20 -2.46 -2.65
CA ARG A 79 8.90 -3.84 -3.02
C ARG A 79 8.28 -4.58 -1.85
N LYS A 80 7.58 -5.67 -2.14
CA LYS A 80 6.92 -6.52 -1.14
C LYS A 80 7.89 -7.03 -0.07
N ASP A 81 9.11 -7.44 -0.47
CA ASP A 81 10.16 -7.90 0.44
C ASP A 81 10.68 -6.77 1.35
N GLU A 82 10.83 -5.55 0.83
CA GLU A 82 11.27 -4.39 1.61
C GLU A 82 10.25 -4.01 2.68
N VAL A 83 8.95 -4.05 2.35
CA VAL A 83 7.87 -3.79 3.32
C VAL A 83 7.93 -4.81 4.46
N LEU A 84 8.13 -6.09 4.14
CA LEU A 84 8.18 -7.16 5.15
C LEU A 84 9.42 -7.04 6.04
N MET A 85 10.59 -6.77 5.45
CA MET A 85 11.85 -6.70 6.19
C MET A 85 11.88 -5.52 7.17
N ASN A 86 11.28 -4.39 6.80
CA ASN A 86 11.38 -3.15 7.57
C ASN A 86 10.23 -2.94 8.56
N ASN A 87 9.09 -3.61 8.38
CA ASN A 87 7.87 -3.30 9.15
C ASN A 87 7.21 -4.51 9.83
N VAL A 88 7.68 -5.74 9.56
CA VAL A 88 7.04 -6.95 10.10
C VAL A 88 8.05 -7.79 10.87
N LEU A 89 7.70 -8.14 12.11
CA LEU A 89 8.48 -9.11 12.88
C LEU A 89 8.39 -10.49 12.22
N LYS A 90 9.53 -11.16 11.99
CA LYS A 90 9.54 -12.59 11.64
C LYS A 90 9.01 -13.38 12.84
N ARG A 91 7.74 -13.73 12.80
CA ARG A 91 7.05 -14.48 13.87
C ARG A 91 7.64 -15.89 13.97
N ARG A 92 8.12 -16.30 15.15
CA ARG A 92 8.28 -17.74 15.46
C ARG A 92 6.89 -18.37 15.52
N LYS A 93 6.71 -19.56 14.94
CA LYS A 93 5.47 -20.32 15.12
C LYS A 93 5.19 -20.45 16.62
N ILE A 94 4.06 -19.90 17.07
CA ILE A 94 3.52 -20.20 18.39
C ILE A 94 2.87 -21.56 18.25
N THR A 95 3.43 -22.58 18.90
CA THR A 95 2.97 -23.97 18.82
C THR A 95 2.03 -24.35 19.96
N GLU A 96 1.92 -23.51 20.99
CA GLU A 96 1.12 -23.81 22.18
C GLU A 96 0.24 -22.62 22.56
N SER A 97 -1.04 -22.92 22.74
CA SER A 97 -2.07 -22.04 23.28
C SER A 97 -2.25 -22.41 24.75
N HIS A 98 -1.76 -21.56 25.65
CA HIS A 98 -2.05 -21.71 27.08
C HIS A 98 -3.35 -20.94 27.36
N HIS A 99 -4.37 -21.66 27.84
CA HIS A 99 -5.76 -21.23 28.10
C HIS A 99 -6.72 -21.23 26.91
N GLN A 100 -7.60 -22.22 26.93
CA GLN A 100 -8.86 -22.22 26.23
C GLN A 100 -9.95 -22.06 27.31
N GLU A 101 -10.36 -20.84 27.59
CA GLU A 101 -11.52 -20.61 28.44
C GLU A 101 -12.79 -20.90 27.64
N THR A 102 -13.70 -21.68 28.21
CA THR A 102 -15.04 -21.86 27.67
C THR A 102 -15.82 -20.57 27.88
N VAL A 103 -16.02 -19.82 26.80
CA VAL A 103 -16.97 -18.71 26.77
C VAL A 103 -18.37 -19.31 26.91
N GLY A 104 -19.09 -18.98 27.99
CA GLY A 104 -20.44 -19.47 28.25
C GLY A 104 -21.50 -18.96 27.25
N ASP A 105 -22.77 -19.23 27.52
CA ASP A 105 -23.89 -18.75 26.68
C ASP A 105 -24.12 -17.24 26.88
N PHE A 106 -23.36 -16.44 26.12
CA PHE A 106 -23.56 -14.99 26.04
C PHE A 106 -24.30 -14.62 24.75
N PRO A 107 -25.27 -13.69 24.81
CA PRO A 107 -25.90 -13.17 23.60
C PRO A 107 -24.85 -12.46 22.75
N VAL A 108 -24.61 -12.98 21.55
CA VAL A 108 -23.69 -12.39 20.58
C VAL A 108 -24.46 -11.39 19.72
N HIS A 109 -24.04 -10.14 19.73
CA HIS A 109 -24.60 -9.11 18.85
C HIS A 109 -24.14 -9.33 17.39
N GLU A 110 -24.98 -8.96 16.42
CA GLU A 110 -24.65 -9.04 14.98
C GLU A 110 -23.45 -8.16 14.60
N SER A 111 -23.23 -7.05 15.31
CA SER A 111 -22.09 -6.16 15.11
C SER A 111 -21.74 -5.41 16.38
N ILE A 112 -20.44 -5.26 16.67
CA ILE A 112 -19.92 -4.46 17.79
C ILE A 112 -18.78 -3.58 17.27
N ASP A 113 -18.83 -2.28 17.57
CA ASP A 113 -17.73 -1.33 17.32
C ASP A 113 -17.27 -0.68 18.62
N TRP A 114 -16.15 -1.17 19.16
CA TRP A 114 -15.56 -0.66 20.41
C TRP A 114 -15.14 0.83 20.33
N ARG A 115 -14.93 1.37 19.12
CA ARG A 115 -14.58 2.79 18.94
C ARG A 115 -15.73 3.70 19.36
N ALA A 116 -16.98 3.24 19.17
CA ALA A 116 -18.17 3.99 19.56
C ALA A 116 -18.27 4.21 21.08
N PHE A 117 -17.58 3.38 21.86
CA PHE A 117 -17.54 3.46 23.33
C PHE A 117 -16.37 4.27 23.86
N GLY A 118 -15.49 4.81 22.99
CA GLY A 118 -14.34 5.62 23.40
C GLY A 118 -13.21 4.84 24.05
N VAL A 119 -13.25 3.50 24.03
CA VAL A 119 -12.23 2.63 24.64
C VAL A 119 -11.09 2.25 23.67
N VAL A 120 -11.09 2.80 22.46
CA VAL A 120 -10.06 2.56 21.45
C VAL A 120 -9.24 3.82 21.26
N SER A 121 -7.93 3.73 21.51
CA SER A 121 -7.04 4.88 21.33
C SER A 121 -6.85 5.25 19.84
N PRO A 122 -6.43 6.49 19.52
CA PRO A 122 -6.11 6.88 18.15
C PRO A 122 -5.04 6.01 17.49
N VAL A 123 -5.13 5.86 16.17
CA VAL A 123 -4.16 5.10 15.38
C VAL A 123 -2.76 5.71 15.50
N LYS A 124 -1.77 4.87 15.81
CA LYS A 124 -0.35 5.26 15.92
C LYS A 124 0.47 4.65 14.77
N ASN A 125 1.70 5.12 14.59
CA ASN A 125 2.61 4.66 13.55
C ASN A 125 3.87 4.00 14.15
N GLN A 126 4.06 2.71 13.89
CA GLN A 126 5.23 1.93 14.34
C GLN A 126 6.54 2.27 13.61
N ARG A 127 6.46 3.00 12.48
CA ARG A 127 7.56 3.33 11.58
C ARG A 127 8.29 2.06 11.09
N HIS A 128 9.60 2.12 10.89
CA HIS A 128 10.44 1.02 10.40
C HIS A 128 10.95 0.09 11.51
N CYS A 129 10.11 -0.13 12.51
CA CYS A 129 10.39 -1.06 13.59
C CYS A 129 9.34 -2.18 13.51
N GLY A 130 9.77 -3.44 13.55
CA GLY A 130 8.87 -4.60 13.67
C GLY A 130 8.20 -4.70 15.04
N SER A 131 7.74 -3.58 15.61
CA SER A 131 7.20 -3.43 16.96
C SER A 131 5.68 -3.54 17.04
N CYS A 132 5.00 -3.97 15.97
CA CYS A 132 3.54 -4.13 15.94
C CYS A 132 2.99 -4.95 17.13
N TYR A 133 3.76 -5.92 17.65
CA TYR A 133 3.39 -6.69 18.84
C TYR A 133 3.20 -5.79 20.08
N ALA A 134 4.08 -4.80 20.29
CA ALA A 134 4.00 -3.88 21.42
C ALA A 134 2.78 -2.96 21.29
N PHE A 135 2.48 -2.49 20.07
CA PHE A 135 1.26 -1.71 19.82
C PHE A 135 0.00 -2.55 20.10
N SER A 136 0.00 -3.83 19.71
CA SER A 136 -1.11 -4.74 19.99
C SER A 136 -1.31 -4.99 21.49
N SER A 137 -0.24 -5.01 22.29
CA SER A 137 -0.34 -5.22 23.75
C SER A 137 -0.81 -3.98 24.50
N VAL A 138 -0.44 -2.78 24.05
CA VAL A 138 -0.74 -1.51 24.74
C VAL A 138 -2.16 -1.00 24.44
N LEU A 139 -2.79 -1.44 23.35
CA LEU A 139 -4.12 -0.99 22.94
C LEU A 139 -5.28 -1.57 23.77
N VAL A 140 -4.99 -2.38 24.78
CA VAL A 140 -5.97 -2.95 25.70
C VAL A 140 -5.85 -2.23 27.05
N PHE A 141 -6.71 -1.23 27.29
CA PHE A 141 -6.99 -0.68 28.62
C PHE A 141 -8.46 -0.31 28.73
#